data_AF-A0A1G9JT12-F1
#
_entry.id   AF-A0A1G9JT12-F1
#
_cell.length_a   1.000
_cell.length_b   1.000
_cell.length_c   1.000
_cell.angle_alpha   90.00
_cell.angle_beta   90.00
_cell.angle_gamma   90.00
#
_symmetry.space_group_name_H-M   'P 1'
#
loop_
_entity.id
_entity.type
_entity.pdbx_description
1 polymer ?
#
loop_
_entity_poly.entity_id
_entity_poly.type
_entity_poly.pdbx_seq_one_letter_code
_entity_poly.pdbx_strand_id
1 'polypeptide(L)' 'MEKQMKELQKLKGIGKVLARRLVESSYDTIGKVASAQEKSLERIEGMHQQKIRSIVAQARNMTGETEKSDHTWTQERREA' A
#
# COMPACT_ATOMS: atom_id res chain seq x y z
N MET A 1 11.01 2.50 3.45
CA MET A 1 9.98 3.38 2.83
C MET A 1 9.92 3.29 1.31
N GLU A 2 11.03 3.44 0.55
CA GLU A 2 10.93 3.52 -0.93
C GLU A 2 10.36 2.26 -1.62
N LYS A 3 10.69 1.05 -1.15
CA LYS A 3 10.11 -0.19 -1.70
C LYS A 3 8.59 -0.23 -1.56
N GLN A 4 8.08 0.10 -0.38
CA GLN A 4 6.66 0.16 -0.05
C GLN A 4 5.93 1.14 -0.98
N MET A 5 6.51 2.33 -1.17
CA MET A 5 5.95 3.31 -2.08
C MET A 5 5.96 2.84 -3.54
N LYS A 6 7.00 2.12 -3.99
CA LYS A 6 7.08 1.56 -5.35
C LYS A 6 6.07 0.44 -5.58
N GLU A 7 5.86 -0.41 -4.58
CA GLU A 7 4.82 -1.45 -4.62
C GLU A 7 3.43 -0.83 -4.74
N LEU A 8 3.12 0.17 -3.91
CA LEU A 8 1.85 0.89 -3.99
C LEU A 8 1.68 1.62 -5.33
N GLN A 9 2.76 2.14 -5.92
CA GLN A 9 2.74 2.77 -7.26
C GLN A 9 2.45 1.80 -8.40
N LYS A 10 2.55 0.47 -8.20
CA LYS A 10 2.11 -0.51 -9.20
C LYS A 10 0.59 -0.50 -9.39
N LEU A 11 -0.15 -0.05 -8.37
CA LEU A 11 -1.60 0.04 -8.42
C LEU A 11 -2.01 1.24 -9.28
N LYS A 12 -2.78 0.99 -10.33
CA LYS A 12 -3.26 2.07 -11.22
C LYS A 12 -4.09 3.06 -10.41
N GLY A 13 -3.65 4.32 -10.42
CA GLY A 13 -4.30 5.42 -9.71
C GLY A 13 -3.58 5.89 -8.45
N ILE A 14 -2.52 5.19 -8.02
CA ILE A 14 -1.61 5.61 -6.93
C ILE A 14 -0.35 6.24 -7.51
N GLY A 15 -0.19 7.55 -7.29
CA GLY A 15 1.05 8.27 -7.60
C GLY A 15 1.99 8.37 -6.40
N LYS A 16 3.19 8.95 -6.58
CA LYS A 16 4.19 9.15 -5.51
C LYS A 16 3.62 9.84 -4.26
N VAL A 17 2.79 10.86 -4.44
CA VAL A 17 2.19 11.63 -3.32
C VAL A 17 1.19 10.77 -2.55
N LEU A 18 0.33 10.04 -3.25
CA LEU A 18 -0.65 9.15 -2.61
C LEU A 18 0.06 7.99 -1.89
N ALA A 19 1.05 7.37 -2.55
CA ALA A 19 1.84 6.30 -1.96
C ALA A 19 2.51 6.72 -0.65
N ARG A 20 3.04 7.96 -0.60
CA ARG A 20 3.60 8.54 0.63
C ARG A 20 2.53 8.65 1.72
N ARG A 21 1.36 9.23 1.41
CA ARG A 21 0.25 9.40 2.36
C ARG A 21 -0.28 8.07 2.90
N LEU A 22 -0.33 7.04 2.05
CA LEU A 22 -0.69 5.67 2.45
C LEU A 22 0.32 5.10 3.46
N VAL A 23 1.62 5.22 3.18
CA VAL A 23 2.68 4.80 4.12
C VAL A 23 2.62 5.60 5.42
N GLU A 24 2.40 6.92 5.35
CA GLU A 24 2.21 7.78 6.54
C GLU A 24 0.97 7.39 7.35
N SER A 25 -0.06 6.85 6.68
CA SER A 25 -1.26 6.29 7.32
C SER A 25 -1.09 4.83 7.77
N SER A 26 0.15 4.31 7.83
CA SER A 26 0.49 2.91 8.19
C SER A 26 -0.01 1.84 7.20
N TYR A 27 -0.36 2.23 5.97
CA TYR A 27 -0.66 1.34 4.84
C TYR A 27 0.58 1.16 3.97
N ASP A 28 1.59 0.54 4.55
CA ASP A 28 2.89 0.34 3.92
C ASP A 28 2.95 -0.79 2.88
N THR A 29 1.97 -1.69 2.81
CA THR A 29 1.99 -2.84 1.88
C THR A 29 0.67 -3.05 1.17
N ILE A 30 0.72 -3.68 -0.01
CA ILE A 30 -0.47 -4.03 -0.80
C ILE A 30 -1.43 -4.89 0.02
N GLY A 31 -0.92 -5.83 0.84
CA GLY A 31 -1.75 -6.64 1.73
C GLY A 31 -2.50 -5.83 2.78
N LYS A 32 -1.84 -4.83 3.41
CA LYS A 32 -2.53 -3.91 4.33
C LYS A 32 -3.60 -3.10 3.61
N VAL A 33 -3.38 -2.69 2.36
CA VAL A 33 -4.38 -1.97 1.55
C VAL A 33 -5.53 -2.89 1.12
N ALA A 34 -5.26 -4.15 0.79
CA ALA A 34 -6.26 -5.16 0.42
C ALA A 34 -7.18 -5.54 1.59
N SER A 35 -6.63 -5.52 2.82
CA SER A 35 -7.36 -5.69 4.08
C SER A 35 -7.94 -4.39 4.64
N ALA A 36 -7.52 -3.23 4.15
CA ALA A 36 -8.04 -1.95 4.59
C ALA A 36 -9.50 -1.77 4.16
N GLN A 37 -10.28 -1.13 5.01
CA GLN A 37 -11.65 -0.75 4.68
C GLN A 37 -11.66 0.49 3.78
N GLU A 38 -12.63 0.54 2.86
CA GLU A 38 -12.80 1.66 1.92
C GLU A 38 -12.91 3.00 2.65
N LYS A 39 -13.59 3.04 3.81
CA LYS A 39 -13.72 4.23 4.67
C LYS A 39 -12.39 4.76 5.20
N SER A 40 -11.44 3.89 5.49
CA SER A 40 -10.12 4.31 5.99
C SER A 40 -9.26 4.91 4.88
N LEU A 41 -9.41 4.40 3.66
CA LEU A 41 -8.75 4.94 2.48
C LEU A 41 -9.43 6.24 2.02
N GLU A 42 -10.74 6.38 2.20
CA GLU A 42 -11.48 7.62 1.92
C GLU A 42 -11.03 8.81 2.78
N ARG A 43 -10.55 8.54 4.00
CA ARG A 43 -9.99 9.59 4.88
C ARG A 43 -8.69 10.18 4.33
N ILE A 44 -8.03 9.53 3.38
CA ILE A 44 -6.81 10.05 2.77
C ILE A 44 -7.19 11.04 1.67
N GLU A 45 -6.78 12.29 1.86
CA GLU A 45 -7.05 13.36 0.89
C GLU A 45 -6.57 12.98 -0.52
N GLY A 46 -7.46 13.13 -1.50
CA GLY A 46 -7.21 12.76 -2.90
C GLY A 46 -7.61 11.32 -3.28
N MET A 47 -8.20 10.56 -2.35
CA MET A 47 -8.84 9.27 -2.67
C MET A 47 -10.36 9.42 -2.80
N HIS A 48 -10.89 9.03 -3.96
CA HIS A 48 -12.33 8.96 -4.22
C HIS A 48 -12.82 7.52 -4.18
N GLN A 49 -14.08 7.30 -3.79
CA GLN A 49 -14.69 5.98 -3.64
C GLN A 49 -14.49 5.04 -4.84
N GLN A 50 -14.66 5.55 -6.06
CA GLN A 50 -14.46 4.75 -7.27
C GLN A 50 -12.99 4.27 -7.40
N LYS A 51 -12.03 5.15 -7.09
CA LYS A 51 -10.61 4.83 -7.13
C LYS A 51 -10.23 3.86 -6.02
N ILE A 52 -10.76 4.06 -4.81
CA ILE A 52 -10.54 3.19 -3.64
C ILE A 52 -10.99 1.77 -3.98
N ARG A 53 -12.20 1.61 -4.52
CA ARG A 53 -12.75 0.30 -4.87
C ARG A 53 -11.88 -0.42 -5.91
N SER A 54 -11.37 0.33 -6.90
CA SER A 54 -10.43 -0.21 -7.90
C SER A 54 -9.07 -0.58 -7.30
N ILE A 55 -8.53 0.24 -6.40
CA ILE A 55 -7.26 -0.01 -5.71
C ILE A 55 -7.37 -1.26 -4.82
N VAL A 56 -8.43 -1.38 -4.02
CA VAL A 56 -8.65 -2.53 -3.13
C VAL A 56 -8.85 -3.80 -3.94
N ALA A 57 -9.57 -3.74 -5.06
CA ALA A 57 -9.74 -4.88 -5.95
C ALA A 57 -8.40 -5.33 -6.58
N GLN A 58 -7.61 -4.38 -7.10
CA GLN A 58 -6.28 -4.66 -7.64
C GLN A 58 -5.35 -5.21 -6.56
N ALA A 59 -5.34 -4.59 -5.38
CA ALA A 59 -4.54 -5.01 -4.24
C ALA A 59 -4.90 -6.44 -3.83
N ARG A 60 -6.19 -6.77 -3.68
CA ARG A 60 -6.63 -8.14 -3.37
C ARG A 60 -6.18 -9.16 -4.40
N ASN A 61 -6.28 -8.83 -5.68
CA ASN A 61 -5.81 -9.70 -6.76
C ASN A 61 -4.30 -9.96 -6.63
N MET A 62 -3.50 -8.90 -6.43
CA MET A 62 -2.05 -9.02 -6.26
C MET A 62 -1.65 -9.70 -4.95
N THR A 63 -2.40 -9.51 -3.86
CA THR A 63 -2.09 -10.11 -2.55
C THR A 63 -2.38 -11.61 -2.54
N GLY A 64 -3.39 -12.07 -3.30
CA GLY A 64 -3.66 -13.49 -3.52
C GLY A 64 -2.52 -14.22 -4.24
N GLU A 65 -1.66 -13.49 -4.95
CA GLU A 65 -0.46 -14.03 -5.60
C GLU A 65 0.82 -13.86 -4.74
N THR A 66 0.78 -13.05 -3.68
CA THR A 66 1.97 -12.59 -2.96
C THR A 66 2.40 -13.44 -1.77
N GLU A 67 1.70 -14.54 -1.47
CA GLU A 67 2.13 -15.51 -0.43
C GLU A 67 3.52 -16.16 -0.70
N LYS A 68 4.18 -15.84 -1.83
CA LYS A 68 5.48 -16.40 -2.22
C LYS A 68 6.63 -15.41 -2.35
N SER A 69 6.49 -14.13 -1.98
CA SER A 69 7.63 -13.19 -2.09
C SER A 69 7.68 -12.19 -0.95
N ASP A 70 8.18 -12.68 0.17
CA ASP A 70 9.30 -12.16 0.97
C ASP A 70 9.55 -10.62 1.10
N HIS A 71 10.00 -10.29 2.31
CA HIS A 71 10.69 -9.08 2.78
C HIS A 71 9.85 -7.88 3.23
N THR A 72 9.73 -7.75 4.56
CA THR A 72 10.56 -6.75 5.25
C THR A 72 11.10 -7.34 6.55
N TRP A 73 12.26 -7.98 6.42
CA TRP A 73 13.23 -8.16 7.47
C TRP A 73 13.70 -6.76 7.91
N THR A 74 13.27 -6.34 9.10
CA THR A 74 13.82 -5.16 9.77
C THR A 74 15.18 -5.53 10.34
N GLN A 75 16.24 -5.43 9.53
CA GLN A 75 17.60 -5.20 10.05
C GLN A 75 17.83 -3.70 9.97
N GLU A 76 17.65 -3.02 11.09
CA GLU A 76 18.47 -1.85 11.34
C GLU A 76 19.48 -2.27 12.41
N ARG A 77 20.68 -2.57 11.92
CA ARG A 77 21.89 -2.73 12.73
C ARG A 77 22.04 -1.44 13.53
N ARG A 78 21.95 -1.51 14.85
CA ARG A 78 22.63 -0.50 15.68
C ARG A 78 24.12 -0.71 15.47
N GLU A 79 24.75 0.31 14.92
CA GLU A 79 26.19 0.43 14.74
C GLU A 79 26.89 0.43 16.10
N ALA A 80 28.15 -0.02 16.07
CA ALA A 80 29.01 -0.35 17.20
C ALA A 80 29.46 0.87 18.03
#